data_AF-A0A7S3QJE6-F1
#
_entry.id   AF-A0A7S3QJE6-F1
#
_cell.length_a   1.000
_cell.length_b   1.000
_cell.length_c   1.000
_cell.angle_alpha   90.00
_cell.angle_beta   90.00
_cell.angle_gamma   90.00
#
_symmetry.space_group_name_H-M   'P 1'
#
loop_
_entity.id
_entity.type
_entity.pdbx_description
1 polymer ?
#
loop_
_entity_poly.entity_id
_entity_poly.type
_entity_poly.pdbx_seq_one_letter_code
_entity_poly.pdbx_strand_id
1 'polypeptide(L)'
;MRVRKAAEESSSPSPFLPLVKLILVLLILLLLPDLVTSRRHRGNSRNKRKKSLLRRAYGNVKIDCILECDRPPTNMAENEMCITECISPDCHRDIYFSKELELGEADEVRGVQFESCAKESMRREVAEKRQAAKELLKNSSSS
;
A
#
# COMPACT_ATOMS: atom_id res chain seq x y z
N MET A 1 -23.73 -4.22 67.48
CA MET A 1 -22.96 -4.39 66.23
C MET A 1 -23.33 -3.29 65.24
N ARG A 2 -22.34 -2.77 64.49
CA ARG A 2 -22.38 -1.68 63.46
C ARG A 2 -22.33 -0.25 64.04
N VAL A 3 -21.15 0.28 64.35
CA VAL A 3 -20.13 0.90 63.45
C VAL A 3 -20.53 2.31 62.98
N ARG A 4 -19.90 3.29 63.64
CA ARG A 4 -19.40 4.62 63.24
C ARG A 4 -20.05 5.33 62.04
N LYS A 5 -20.38 6.61 62.26
CA LYS A 5 -20.16 7.66 61.26
C LYS A 5 -19.41 8.81 61.92
N ALA A 6 -18.14 8.95 61.57
CA ALA A 6 -17.28 10.05 61.97
C ALA A 6 -17.71 11.33 61.24
N ALA A 7 -17.54 12.45 61.92
CA ALA A 7 -17.79 13.80 61.42
C ALA A 7 -17.00 14.05 60.12
N GLU A 8 -17.70 14.53 59.09
CA GLU A 8 -17.09 15.04 57.87
C GLU A 8 -16.42 16.38 58.17
N GLU A 9 -15.09 16.36 58.10
CA GLU A 9 -14.24 17.53 58.19
C GLU A 9 -14.40 18.34 56.90
N SER A 10 -14.91 19.57 57.06
CA SER A 10 -15.13 20.56 56.01
C SER A 10 -13.80 21.10 55.47
N SER A 11 -13.10 20.29 54.68
CA SER A 11 -11.91 20.71 53.93
C SER A 11 -12.34 21.45 52.67
N SER A 12 -12.35 22.78 52.72
CA SER A 12 -12.50 23.67 51.57
C SER A 12 -11.67 23.18 50.36
N PRO A 13 -12.24 23.07 49.15
CA PRO A 13 -11.47 22.63 47.99
C PRO A 13 -10.41 23.70 47.67
N SER A 14 -9.14 23.34 47.81
CA SER A 14 -8.04 24.23 47.47
C SER A 14 -8.09 24.52 45.95
N PRO A 15 -8.08 25.79 45.52
CA PRO A 15 -8.18 26.17 44.10
C PRO A 15 -6.98 25.70 43.27
N PHE A 16 -5.94 25.20 43.94
CA PHE A 16 -4.73 24.65 43.33
C PHE A 16 -4.96 23.27 42.71
N LEU A 17 -5.86 22.44 43.28
CA LEU A 17 -6.15 21.11 42.74
C LEU A 17 -6.74 21.11 41.32
N PRO A 18 -7.74 21.95 40.97
CA PRO A 18 -8.23 22.02 39.59
C PRO A 18 -7.18 22.58 38.64
N LEU A 19 -6.33 23.50 39.11
CA LEU A 19 -5.28 24.12 38.31
C LEU A 19 -4.17 23.11 37.97
N VAL A 20 -3.73 22.31 38.95
CA VAL A 20 -2.78 21.21 38.74
C VAL A 20 -3.36 20.15 37.79
N LYS A 21 -4.64 19.79 37.93
CA LYS A 21 -5.30 18.86 37.01
C LYS A 21 -5.35 19.41 35.57
N LEU A 22 -5.63 20.70 35.41
CA LEU A 22 -5.68 21.34 34.09
C LEU A 22 -4.29 21.39 33.43
N ILE A 23 -3.25 21.71 34.19
CA ILE A 23 -1.86 21.68 33.72
C ILE A 23 -1.46 20.24 33.32
N LEU A 24 -1.85 19.24 34.11
CA LEU A 24 -1.53 17.84 33.84
C LEU A 24 -2.23 17.32 32.58
N VAL A 25 -3.49 17.72 32.36
CA VAL A 25 -4.22 17.42 31.11
C VAL A 25 -3.55 18.10 29.90
N LEU A 26 -3.15 19.37 30.03
CA LEU A 26 -2.42 20.09 28.98
C LEU A 26 -1.09 19.42 28.63
N LEU A 27 -0.33 18.98 29.64
CA LEU A 27 0.92 18.22 29.45
C LEU A 27 0.70 16.90 28.72
N ILE A 28 -0.34 16.14 29.09
CA ILE A 28 -0.70 14.89 28.41
C ILE A 28 -1.05 15.16 26.93
N LEU A 29 -1.81 16.22 26.65
CA LEU A 29 -2.18 16.58 25.27
C LEU A 29 -0.97 17.04 24.44
N LEU A 30 0.01 17.70 25.04
CA LEU A 30 1.26 18.11 24.38
C LEU A 30 2.23 16.96 24.14
N LEU A 31 2.31 16.00 25.07
CA LEU A 31 3.23 14.85 24.99
C LEU A 31 2.70 13.74 24.07
N LEU A 32 1.38 13.67 23.84
CA LEU A 32 0.75 12.64 23.01
C LEU A 32 -0.08 13.25 21.87
N PRO A 33 0.56 13.85 20.85
CA PRO A 33 -0.14 14.39 19.68
C PRO A 33 -0.98 13.33 18.96
N ASP A 34 -0.58 12.06 19.05
CA ASP A 34 -1.29 10.92 18.46
C ASP A 34 -2.69 10.66 19.06
N LEU A 35 -2.96 11.12 20.29
CA LEU A 35 -4.28 11.00 20.92
C LEU A 35 -5.32 11.96 20.30
N VAL A 36 -4.88 13.14 19.85
CA VAL A 36 -5.75 14.17 19.25
C VAL A 36 -6.06 13.85 17.78
N THR A 37 -5.20 13.11 17.09
CA THR A 37 -5.33 12.83 15.65
C THR A 37 -6.04 11.51 15.31
N SER A 38 -6.90 10.98 16.18
CA SER A 38 -7.58 9.68 16.00
C SER A 38 -8.83 9.74 15.08
N ARG A 39 -8.69 10.29 13.85
CA ARG A 39 -9.85 10.36 12.92
C ARG A 39 -9.53 10.25 11.41
N ARG A 40 -8.52 9.48 10.99
CA ARG A 40 -8.22 9.29 9.54
C ARG A 40 -7.85 7.88 9.08
N HIS A 41 -8.22 6.81 9.78
CA HIS A 41 -7.70 5.47 9.44
C HIS A 41 -8.60 4.54 8.60
N ARG A 42 -9.84 4.92 8.24
CA ARG A 42 -10.76 4.01 7.50
C ARG A 42 -10.53 3.98 5.98
N GLY A 43 -10.18 5.11 5.36
CA GLY A 43 -9.91 5.18 3.91
C GLY A 43 -8.58 4.50 3.49
N ASN A 44 -7.62 4.43 4.40
CA ASN A 44 -6.29 3.88 4.12
C ASN A 44 -6.32 2.35 3.94
N SER A 45 -7.19 1.64 4.66
CA SER A 45 -7.25 0.16 4.62
C SER A 45 -7.68 -0.39 3.24
N ARG A 46 -8.67 0.24 2.59
CA ARG A 46 -9.14 -0.20 1.27
C ARG A 46 -8.09 -0.02 0.18
N ASN A 47 -7.40 1.12 0.19
CA ASN A 47 -6.29 1.39 -0.73
C ASN A 47 -5.09 0.47 -0.47
N LYS A 48 -4.77 0.19 0.80
CA LYS A 48 -3.76 -0.80 1.18
C LYS A 48 -4.10 -2.20 0.64
N ARG A 49 -5.36 -2.65 0.78
CA ARG A 49 -5.81 -3.93 0.23
C ARG A 49 -5.69 -3.98 -1.30
N LYS A 50 -6.13 -2.93 -2.01
CA LYS A 50 -6.01 -2.87 -3.48
C LYS A 50 -4.55 -2.91 -3.94
N LYS A 51 -3.66 -2.15 -3.27
CA LYS A 51 -2.21 -2.18 -3.55
C LYS A 51 -1.60 -3.56 -3.29
N SER A 52 -2.01 -4.22 -2.21
CA SER A 52 -1.55 -5.58 -1.87
C SER A 52 -1.96 -6.61 -2.93
N LEU A 53 -3.22 -6.56 -3.38
CA LEU A 53 -3.71 -7.47 -4.44
C LEU A 53 -2.95 -7.29 -5.75
N LEU A 54 -2.69 -6.04 -6.16
CA LEU A 54 -1.92 -5.76 -7.37
C LEU A 54 -0.47 -6.26 -7.25
N ARG A 55 0.16 -6.07 -6.08
CA ARG A 55 1.52 -6.59 -5.83
C ARG A 55 1.56 -8.11 -5.95
N ARG A 56 0.55 -8.80 -5.42
CA ARG A 56 0.43 -10.26 -5.55
C ARG A 56 0.21 -10.70 -6.99
N ALA A 57 -0.69 -10.05 -7.71
CA ALA A 57 -0.94 -10.34 -9.12
C ALA A 57 0.33 -10.20 -9.96
N TYR A 58 1.04 -9.09 -9.80
CA TYR A 58 2.33 -8.88 -10.46
C TYR A 58 3.37 -9.94 -10.06
N GLY A 59 3.46 -10.26 -8.76
CA GLY A 59 4.37 -11.29 -8.26
C GLY A 59 4.11 -12.67 -8.85
N ASN A 60 2.83 -13.06 -9.01
CA ASN A 60 2.45 -14.32 -9.63
C ASN A 60 2.87 -14.36 -11.11
N VAL A 61 2.51 -13.34 -11.88
CA VAL A 61 2.93 -13.24 -13.30
C VAL A 61 4.44 -13.28 -13.44
N LYS A 62 5.17 -12.60 -12.56
CA LYS A 62 6.64 -12.63 -12.55
C LYS A 62 7.18 -14.05 -12.29
N ILE A 63 6.59 -14.80 -11.36
CA ILE A 63 7.00 -16.19 -11.09
C ILE A 63 6.74 -17.07 -12.32
N ASP A 64 5.56 -16.94 -12.92
CA ASP A 64 5.20 -17.72 -14.11
C ASP A 64 6.19 -17.46 -15.26
N CYS A 65 6.53 -16.18 -15.50
CA CYS A 65 7.52 -15.80 -16.51
C CYS A 65 8.95 -16.25 -16.16
N ILE A 66 9.34 -16.26 -14.88
CA ILE A 66 10.64 -16.81 -14.47
C ILE A 66 10.75 -18.28 -14.85
N LEU A 67 9.69 -19.07 -14.62
CA LEU A 67 9.66 -20.49 -14.94
C LEU A 67 9.68 -20.73 -16.46
N GLU A 68 9.01 -19.88 -17.24
CA GLU A 68 9.00 -19.97 -18.70
C GLU A 68 10.36 -19.57 -19.33
N CYS A 69 11.04 -18.60 -18.72
CA CYS A 69 12.31 -18.07 -19.19
C CYS A 69 13.55 -18.75 -18.57
N ASP A 70 13.39 -19.79 -17.75
CA ASP A 70 14.50 -20.44 -17.05
C ASP A 70 15.40 -21.21 -18.03
N ARG A 71 16.39 -20.51 -18.60
CA ARG A 71 17.42 -21.08 -19.48
C ARG A 71 18.73 -21.28 -18.70
N PRO A 72 19.34 -22.48 -18.75
CA PRO A 72 20.61 -22.75 -18.08
C PRO A 72 21.82 -22.12 -18.84
N PRO A 73 23.00 -22.07 -18.22
CA PRO A 73 23.44 -21.17 -17.16
C PRO A 73 24.26 -19.98 -17.68
N THR A 74 24.18 -19.65 -18.97
CA THR A 74 25.18 -18.77 -19.62
C THR A 74 24.74 -17.33 -19.85
N ASN A 75 23.46 -16.97 -19.66
CA ASN A 75 23.04 -15.62 -19.99
C ASN A 75 21.93 -15.07 -19.07
N MET A 76 22.33 -14.63 -17.87
CA MET A 76 21.41 -13.98 -16.92
C MET A 76 20.74 -12.75 -17.52
N ALA A 77 21.44 -12.00 -18.38
CA ALA A 77 20.88 -10.84 -19.08
C ALA A 77 19.77 -11.23 -20.07
N GLU A 78 19.96 -12.31 -20.84
CA GLU A 78 18.89 -12.82 -21.72
C GLU A 78 17.68 -13.31 -20.90
N ASN A 79 17.91 -13.94 -19.75
CA ASN A 79 16.82 -14.37 -18.88
C ASN A 79 16.03 -13.15 -18.37
N GLU A 80 16.69 -12.08 -17.96
CA GLU A 80 16.02 -10.83 -17.54
C GLU A 80 15.23 -10.17 -18.68
N MET A 81 15.78 -10.16 -19.89
CA MET A 81 15.09 -9.65 -21.08
C MET A 81 13.85 -10.50 -21.40
N CYS A 82 13.97 -11.82 -21.38
CA CYS A 82 12.84 -12.74 -21.55
C CYS A 82 11.76 -12.52 -20.49
N ILE A 83 12.14 -12.43 -19.21
CA ILE A 83 11.19 -12.26 -18.10
C ILE A 83 10.42 -10.96 -18.25
N THR A 84 11.10 -9.87 -18.59
CA THR A 84 10.45 -8.55 -18.73
C THR A 84 9.56 -8.49 -19.97
N GLU A 85 9.97 -9.10 -21.09
CA GLU A 85 9.13 -9.23 -22.27
C GLU A 85 7.88 -10.07 -21.99
N CYS A 86 8.02 -11.20 -21.29
CA CYS A 86 6.90 -12.05 -20.87
C CYS A 86 5.90 -11.31 -19.96
N ILE A 87 6.38 -10.55 -18.97
CA ILE A 87 5.50 -9.82 -18.04
C ILE A 87 4.67 -8.75 -18.76
N SER A 88 5.31 -7.98 -19.65
CA SER A 88 4.62 -6.94 -20.42
C SER A 88 5.46 -6.54 -21.64
N PRO A 89 5.10 -7.03 -22.84
CA PRO A 89 5.84 -6.73 -24.07
C PRO A 89 5.91 -5.23 -24.39
N ASP A 90 4.81 -4.51 -24.13
CA ASP A 90 4.74 -3.06 -24.37
C ASP A 90 5.69 -2.29 -23.45
N CYS A 91 5.65 -2.55 -22.13
CA CYS A 91 6.53 -1.90 -21.17
C CYS A 91 8.00 -2.31 -21.38
N HIS A 92 8.25 -3.54 -21.82
CA HIS A 92 9.59 -4.00 -22.14
C HIS A 92 10.17 -3.17 -23.29
N ARG A 93 9.42 -3.04 -24.38
CA ARG A 93 9.81 -2.22 -25.53
C ARG A 93 10.05 -0.77 -25.11
N ASP A 94 9.09 -0.15 -24.43
CA ASP A 94 9.21 1.28 -24.08
C ASP A 94 10.45 1.60 -23.23
N ILE A 95 10.91 0.65 -22.42
CA ILE A 95 11.99 0.88 -21.44
C ILE A 95 13.35 0.37 -21.93
N TYR A 96 13.38 -0.77 -22.62
CA TYR A 96 14.63 -1.40 -23.04
C TYR A 96 15.00 -1.14 -24.51
N PHE A 97 14.12 -0.55 -25.33
CA PHE A 97 14.36 -0.35 -26.77
C PHE A 97 15.51 0.62 -27.10
N SER A 98 15.82 1.59 -26.25
CA SER A 98 16.70 2.70 -26.64
C SER A 98 18.18 2.54 -26.29
N LYS A 99 18.57 1.57 -25.45
CA LYS A 99 19.99 1.42 -25.04
C LYS A 99 20.30 0.02 -24.52
N GLU A 100 21.09 -0.74 -25.28
CA GLU A 100 21.75 -1.97 -24.81
C GLU A 100 22.67 -1.62 -23.64
N LEU A 101 22.57 -2.38 -22.54
CA LEU A 101 23.45 -2.26 -21.39
C LEU A 101 24.76 -2.98 -21.69
N GLU A 102 25.87 -2.52 -21.12
CA GLU A 102 27.14 -3.24 -21.20
C GLU A 102 27.11 -4.51 -20.34
N LEU A 103 27.92 -5.52 -20.70
CA LEU A 103 28.01 -6.77 -19.95
C LEU A 103 28.37 -6.50 -18.48
N GLY A 104 27.44 -6.82 -17.57
CA GLY A 104 27.61 -6.68 -16.12
C GLY A 104 27.00 -5.43 -15.50
N GLU A 105 26.38 -4.54 -16.29
CA GLU A 105 25.62 -3.39 -15.76
C GLU A 105 24.18 -3.81 -15.42
N ALA A 106 23.81 -3.74 -14.13
CA ALA A 106 22.43 -3.90 -13.69
C ALA A 106 21.71 -2.54 -13.70
N ASP A 107 20.71 -2.38 -14.56
CA ASP A 107 19.92 -1.14 -14.63
C ASP A 107 18.73 -1.20 -13.65
N GLU A 108 19.03 -0.98 -12.38
CA GLU A 108 18.02 -0.93 -11.31
C GLU A 108 16.94 0.14 -11.59
N VAL A 109 17.31 1.25 -12.25
CA VAL A 109 16.39 2.34 -12.58
C VAL A 109 15.35 1.87 -13.59
N ARG A 110 15.78 1.23 -14.68
CA ARG A 110 14.86 0.62 -15.65
C ARG A 110 14.04 -0.50 -15.04
N GLY A 111 14.60 -1.29 -14.13
CA GLY A 111 13.85 -2.29 -13.38
C GLY A 111 12.66 -1.70 -12.60
N VAL A 112 12.89 -0.58 -11.91
CA VAL A 112 11.83 0.15 -11.19
C VAL A 112 10.81 0.77 -12.14
N GLN A 113 11.27 1.38 -13.23
CA GLN A 113 10.40 1.96 -14.26
C GLN A 113 9.51 0.89 -14.90
N PHE A 114 10.08 -0.28 -15.18
CA PHE A 114 9.39 -1.42 -15.77
C PHE A 114 8.31 -1.95 -14.84
N GLU A 115 8.66 -2.19 -13.57
CA GLU A 115 7.69 -2.65 -12.58
C GLU A 115 6.54 -1.64 -12.40
N SER A 116 6.83 -0.33 -12.47
CA SER A 116 5.81 0.71 -12.44
C SER A 116 4.89 0.68 -13.67
N CYS A 117 5.47 0.60 -14.87
CA CYS A 117 4.74 0.51 -16.13
C CYS A 117 3.82 -0.72 -16.18
N ALA A 118 4.38 -1.90 -15.90
CA ALA A 118 3.65 -3.17 -15.95
C ALA A 118 2.47 -3.19 -14.97
N LYS A 119 2.68 -2.70 -13.74
CA LYS A 119 1.59 -2.58 -12.75
C LYS A 119 0.49 -1.61 -13.18
N GLU A 120 0.83 -0.54 -13.87
CA GLU A 120 -0.17 0.40 -14.39
C GLU A 120 -0.94 -0.21 -15.58
N SER A 121 -0.26 -0.96 -16.45
CA SER A 121 -0.91 -1.75 -17.50
C SER A 121 -1.96 -2.73 -16.93
N MET A 122 -1.57 -3.52 -15.92
CA MET A 122 -2.50 -4.44 -15.23
C MET A 122 -3.69 -3.70 -14.58
N ARG A 123 -3.49 -2.49 -14.06
CA ARG A 123 -4.59 -1.69 -13.51
C ARG A 123 -5.57 -1.24 -14.58
N ARG A 124 -5.07 -0.80 -15.74
CA ARG A 124 -5.89 -0.40 -16.88
C ARG A 124 -6.72 -1.57 -17.39
N GLU A 125 -6.10 -2.72 -17.60
CA GLU A 125 -6.80 -3.93 -18.06
C GLU A 125 -7.94 -4.34 -17.11
N VAL A 126 -7.70 -4.31 -15.79
CA VAL A 126 -8.73 -4.60 -14.79
C VAL A 126 -9.84 -3.54 -14.81
N ALA A 127 -9.52 -2.28 -15.04
CA ALA A 127 -10.51 -1.20 -15.13
C ALA A 127 -11.39 -1.36 -16.38
N GLU A 128 -10.78 -1.67 -17.53
CA GLU A 128 -11.45 -1.91 -18.81
C GLU A 128 -12.38 -3.13 -18.72
N LYS A 129 -11.90 -4.26 -18.20
CA LYS A 129 -12.72 -5.46 -17.97
C LYS A 129 -13.94 -5.17 -17.09
N ARG A 130 -13.78 -4.32 -16.07
CA ARG A 130 -14.89 -3.89 -15.21
C ARG A 130 -15.88 -2.97 -15.91
N GLN A 131 -15.40 -2.10 -16.80
CA GLN A 131 -16.28 -1.24 -17.60
C GLN A 131 -17.07 -2.09 -18.60
N ALA A 132 -16.40 -2.97 -19.34
CA ALA A 132 -17.04 -3.90 -20.27
C ALA A 132 -18.12 -4.74 -19.59
N ALA A 133 -17.83 -5.30 -18.40
CA ALA A 133 -18.83 -6.07 -17.63
C ALA A 133 -20.06 -5.24 -17.23
N LYS A 134 -19.89 -3.95 -16.90
CA LYS A 134 -21.01 -3.06 -16.56
C LYS A 134 -21.88 -2.74 -17.77
N GLU A 135 -21.27 -2.49 -18.93
CA GLU A 135 -22.01 -2.23 -20.16
C GLU A 135 -22.81 -3.46 -20.59
N LEU A 136 -22.24 -4.67 -20.46
CA LEU A 136 -22.96 -5.93 -20.72
C LEU A 136 -24.18 -6.09 -19.79
N LEU A 137 -24.04 -5.80 -18.50
CA LEU A 137 -25.16 -5.86 -17.55
C LEU A 137 -26.26 -4.84 -17.89
N LYS A 138 -25.88 -3.61 -18.26
CA LYS A 138 -26.83 -2.56 -18.66
C LYS A 138 -27.64 -2.95 -19.90
N ASN A 139 -26.96 -3.52 -20.90
CA ASN A 139 -27.60 -3.97 -22.15
C ASN A 139 -28.55 -5.16 -21.90
N SER A 140 -28.23 -6.05 -20.97
CA SER A 140 -29.10 -7.18 -20.58
C SER A 140 -30.34 -6.77 -19.78
N SER A 141 -30.32 -5.61 -19.11
CA SER A 141 -31.46 -5.11 -18.30
C SER A 141 -32.40 -4.20 -19.09
N SER A 142 -32.05 -3.88 -20.34
CA SER A 142 -32.82 -3.01 -21.24
C SER A 142 -33.48 -3.80 -22.38
N SER A 143 -33.30 -5.12 -22.42
CA SER A 143 -33.98 -6.08 -23.30
C SER A 143 -34.98 -6.90 -22.49
#